data_AF-A0A2Z2MH46-F1
#
_entry.id   AF-A0A2Z2MH46-F1
#
_cell.length_a   1.000
_cell.length_b   1.000
_cell.length_c   1.000
_cell.angle_alpha   90.00
_cell.angle_beta   90.00
_cell.angle_gamma   90.00
#
_symmetry.space_group_name_H-M   'P 1'
#
loop_
_entity.id
_entity.type
_entity.pdbx_description
1 polymer ?
#
loop_
_entity_poly.entity_id
_entity_poly.type
_entity_poly.pdbx_seq_one_letter_code
_entity_poly.pdbx_strand_id
1 'polypeptide(L)' 'MWGQKTGPQPLNYLWQSSKLMACWIIVYETEFGDVKEEIYRDYGDAIVRYDELYFSPFIKRVELIERFFC' A
#
# COMPACT_ATOMS: atom_id res chain seq x y z
N MET A 1 13.26 -32.15 25.55
CA MET A 1 11.83 -32.06 25.15
C MET A 1 11.25 -30.87 25.91
N TRP A 2 10.86 -29.72 25.38
CA TRP A 2 10.36 -29.30 24.06
C TRP A 2 10.95 -27.93 23.64
N GLY A 3 10.97 -27.70 22.32
CA GLY A 3 11.60 -26.55 21.68
C GLY A 3 10.83 -25.23 21.87
N GLN A 4 11.61 -24.16 22.03
CA GLN A 4 11.12 -22.79 21.99
C GLN A 4 10.64 -22.50 20.56
N LYS A 5 9.33 -22.29 20.41
CA LYS A 5 8.72 -21.91 19.13
C LYS A 5 9.34 -20.58 18.69
N THR A 6 10.10 -20.59 17.60
CA THR A 6 10.38 -19.41 16.79
C THR A 6 9.06 -18.97 16.16
N GLY A 7 8.27 -18.21 16.91
CA GLY A 7 7.20 -17.40 16.32
C GLY A 7 7.83 -16.33 15.40
N PRO A 8 7.09 -15.80 14.41
CA PRO A 8 7.58 -14.71 13.58
C PRO A 8 8.05 -13.58 14.49
N GLN A 9 9.33 -13.26 14.43
CA GLN A 9 9.89 -12.14 15.16
C GLN A 9 9.14 -10.88 14.71
N PRO A 10 8.73 -9.99 15.61
CA PRO A 10 8.22 -8.69 15.20
C PRO A 10 9.33 -8.02 14.40
N LEU A 11 9.07 -7.78 13.11
CA LEU A 11 9.92 -6.95 12.27
C LEU A 11 10.02 -5.59 12.95
N ASN A 12 11.18 -5.33 13.56
CA ASN A 12 11.54 -4.02 14.07
C ASN A 12 11.67 -3.07 12.86
N TYR A 13 10.57 -2.45 12.46
CA TYR A 13 10.60 -1.30 11.54
C TYR A 13 11.04 -0.06 12.32
N LEU A 14 12.34 0.05 12.57
CA LEU A 14 12.99 1.33 12.87
C LEU A 14 12.97 2.17 11.59
N TRP A 15 11.88 2.89 11.32
CA TRP A 15 11.85 3.87 10.24
C TRP A 15 12.31 5.23 10.78
N GLN A 16 13.62 5.40 10.82
CA GLN A 16 14.24 6.69 11.14
C GLN A 16 14.08 7.61 9.92
N SER A 17 12.98 8.37 9.92
CA SER A 17 12.69 9.45 8.97
C SER A 17 13.90 10.37 8.79
N SER A 18 14.49 10.33 7.60
CA SER A 18 15.37 11.37 7.10
C SER A 18 14.74 11.99 5.85
N LYS A 19 13.83 12.94 6.09
CA LYS A 19 13.44 14.03 5.16
C LYS A 19 12.87 13.68 3.78
N LEU A 20 12.37 12.47 3.55
CA LEU A 20 11.56 12.17 2.37
C LEU A 20 10.13 11.88 2.83
N MET A 21 9.18 12.75 2.45
CA MET A 21 7.76 12.45 2.62
C MET A 21 7.40 11.50 1.47
N ALA A 22 7.28 10.22 1.77
CA ALA A 22 6.76 9.24 0.83
C ALA A 22 5.25 9.43 0.72
N CYS A 23 4.74 9.55 -0.50
CA CYS A 23 3.32 9.52 -0.79
C CYS A 23 3.04 8.33 -1.71
N TRP A 24 1.89 7.72 -1.49
CA TRP A 24 1.41 6.60 -2.29
C TRP A 24 0.26 7.06 -3.16
N ILE A 25 0.24 6.59 -4.41
CA ILE A 25 -0.79 6.93 -5.37
C ILE A 25 -1.41 5.62 -5.84
N ILE A 26 -2.73 5.52 -5.72
CA ILE A 26 -3.50 4.41 -6.28
C ILE A 26 -4.12 4.91 -7.57
N VAL A 27 -3.79 4.24 -8.67
CA VAL A 27 -4.41 4.48 -9.98
C VAL A 27 -5.25 3.26 -10.33
N TYR A 28 -6.52 3.46 -10.67
CA TYR A 28 -7.39 2.35 -11.06
C TYR A 28 -8.29 2.70 -12.24
N GLU A 29 -8.59 1.68 -13.06
CA GLU A 29 -9.47 1.77 -14.22
C GLU A 29 -10.73 0.93 -13.99
N THR A 30 -11.90 1.55 -14.15
CA THR A 30 -13.19 0.86 -13.98
C THR A 30 -13.58 0.08 -15.24
N GLU A 31 -14.55 -0.83 -15.11
CA GLU A 31 -15.10 -1.52 -16.29
C GLU A 31 -15.69 -0.59 -17.34
N PHE A 32 -16.13 0.60 -16.94
CA PHE A 32 -16.70 1.63 -17.79
C PHE A 32 -15.65 2.46 -18.55
N GLY A 33 -14.36 2.23 -18.29
CA GLY A 33 -13.24 2.95 -18.91
C GLY A 33 -12.87 4.26 -18.20
N ASP A 34 -13.38 4.49 -16.99
CA ASP A 34 -12.96 5.65 -16.19
C ASP A 34 -11.65 5.35 -15.48
N VAL A 35 -10.68 6.26 -15.59
CA VAL A 35 -9.44 6.20 -14.82
C VAL A 35 -9.52 7.16 -13.63
N LYS A 36 -9.15 6.67 -12.45
CA LYS A 36 -9.14 7.41 -11.20
C LYS A 36 -7.74 7.36 -10.57
N GLU A 37 -7.37 8.46 -9.92
CA GLU A 37 -6.11 8.62 -9.19
C GLU A 37 -6.41 9.14 -7.78
N GLU A 38 -5.91 8.45 -6.76
CA GLU A 38 -6.07 8.82 -5.35
C GLU A 38 -4.70 8.89 -4.66
N ILE A 39 -4.44 9.98 -3.93
CA ILE A 39 -3.13 10.25 -3.29
C ILE A 39 -3.24 10.11 -1.78
N TYR A 40 -2.37 9.29 -1.20
CA TYR A 40 -2.28 9.00 0.22
C TYR A 40 -0.93 9.44 0.78
N ARG A 41 -0.95 10.13 1.93
CA ARG A 41 0.26 10.53 2.67
C ARG A 41 0.59 9.57 3.82
N ASP A 42 -0.33 8.66 4.15
CA ASP A 42 -0.11 7.55 5.07
C ASP A 42 -0.01 6.24 4.26
N TYR A 43 1.02 5.46 4.54
CA TYR A 43 1.26 4.17 3.89
C TYR A 43 0.22 3.12 4.30
N GLY A 44 -0.24 3.15 5.56
CA GLY A 44 -1.19 2.16 6.06
C GLY A 44 -2.52 2.20 5.30
N ASP A 45 -3.10 3.39 5.18
CA ASP A 45 -4.37 3.60 4.50
C ASP A 45 -4.30 3.26 3.00
N ALA A 46 -3.18 3.60 2.36
CA ALA A 46 -2.97 3.34 0.94
C ALA A 46 -2.98 1.83 0.61
N ILE A 47 -2.29 1.02 1.41
CA ILE A 47 -2.23 -0.43 1.19
C ILE A 47 -3.61 -1.06 1.40
N VAL A 48 -4.29 -0.71 2.50
CA VAL A 48 -5.63 -1.24 2.80
C VAL A 48 -6.58 -0.93 1.64
N ARG A 49 -6.57 0.32 1.14
CA ARG A 49 -7.42 0.70 0.02
C ARG A 49 -7.04 -0.01 -1.26
N TYR A 50 -5.75 -0.18 -1.52
CA TYR A 50 -5.27 -0.93 -2.69
C TYR A 50 -5.79 -2.37 -2.67
N ASP A 51 -5.70 -3.07 -1.54
CA ASP A 51 -6.21 -4.43 -1.39
C ASP A 51 -7.73 -4.49 -1.61
N GLU A 52 -8.50 -3.55 -1.03
CA GLU A 52 -9.95 -3.45 -1.26
C GLU A 52 -10.29 -3.30 -2.74
N LEU A 53 -9.60 -2.40 -3.44
CA LEU A 53 -9.83 -2.13 -4.87
C LEU A 53 -9.39 -3.29 -5.75
N TYR A 54 -8.29 -3.97 -5.40
CA TYR A 54 -7.76 -5.12 -6.15
C TYR A 54 -8.74 -6.28 -6.21
N PHE A 55 -9.54 -6.48 -5.16
CA PHE A 55 -10.58 -7.52 -5.12
C PHE A 55 -11.97 -7.03 -5.59
N SER A 56 -12.09 -5.78 -6.05
CA SER A 56 -13.34 -5.24 -6.56
C SER A 56 -13.67 -5.82 -7.95
N PRO A 57 -14.87 -6.40 -8.16
CA PRO A 57 -15.25 -6.97 -9.46
C PRO A 57 -15.47 -5.90 -10.53
N PHE A 58 -15.60 -4.62 -10.16
CA PHE A 58 -15.86 -3.50 -11.08
C PHE A 58 -14.60 -2.81 -11.60
N ILE A 59 -13.43 -3.27 -11.15
CA ILE A 59 -12.14 -2.66 -11.47
C ILE A 59 -11.35 -3.60 -12.36
N LYS A 60 -10.93 -3.09 -13.53
CA LYS A 60 -10.17 -3.83 -14.54
C LYS A 60 -8.67 -3.85 -14.25
N ARG A 61 -8.16 -2.78 -13.65
CA ARG A 61 -6.74 -2.60 -13.35
C ARG A 61 -6.56 -1.71 -12.13
N VAL A 62 -5.60 -2.06 -11.28
CA VAL A 62 -5.15 -1.25 -10.13
C VAL A 62 -3.63 -1.23 -10.12
N GLU A 63 -3.06 -0.05 -9.89
CA GLU A 63 -1.62 0.17 -9.72
C GLU A 63 -1.36 0.98 -8.47
N LEU A 64 -0.37 0.53 -7.68
CA LEU A 64 0.11 1.24 -6.51
C LEU A 64 1.50 1.81 -6.83
N ILE A 65 1.62 3.13 -6.75
CA ILE A 65 2.83 3.86 -7.13
C ILE A 65 3.38 4.59 -5.89
N GLU A 66 4.63 4.34 -5.54
CA GLU A 66 5.36 5.11 -4.53
C GLU A 66 6.02 6.34 -5.18
N ARG A 67 5.78 7.53 -4.63
CA ARG A 67 6.47 8.77 -5.02
C ARG A 67 7.12 9.44 -3.82
N PHE A 68 8.42 9.70 -3.95
CA PHE A 68 9.19 10.47 -2.98
C PHE A 68 9.13 11.95 -3.36
N PHE A 69 8.67 12.80 -2.44
CA PHE A 69 8.78 14.25 -2.57
C PHE A 69 10.03 14.74 -1.82
N CYS A 70 10.88 15.47 -2.54
CA CYS A 70 12.12 16.09 -2.05
C CYS A 70 11.89 17.52 -1.55
#